data_AF-A0A9D2MBY6-F1
#
_entry.id   AF-A0A9D2MBY6-F1
#
_cell.length_a   1.000
_cell.length_b   1.000
_cell.length_c   1.000
_cell.angle_alpha   90.00
_cell.angle_beta   90.00
_cell.angle_gamma   90.00
#
_symmetry.space_group_name_H-M   'P 1'
#
loop_
_entity.id
_entity.type
_entity.pdbx_description
1 polymer ?
#
loop_
_entity_poly.entity_id
_entity_poly.type
_entity_poly.pdbx_seq_one_letter_code
_entity_poly.pdbx_strand_id
1 'polypeptide(L)'
;MRKTKIICTLGPAVDSEEMIRKLIETGMDGARFNFSHGTHESHAAQLRKLKNVRDEMGVPVATILDTKGPEIRIKTFENGPVTLEKGQTFTLTTDDAAGTQERVSVTYANLHNEVGPGCRILVDDGLIELRVMEVKDHDVICEVENGGPLSSNKSINIPDVSILLPSLTEKDREDLKFAVENDFDFIAASFVRKAADVEEIRACLKEYGGEHIQIIAKIENQEGVDNLEAIIAAADGIMVARGDLGVEIPAQEVPVLQKRMIKAAVAKGKHVVTATQMLDSMIRNPRPTRAEVSDVANAVFDGTSCIMLSGETASGKYPVEALQVMVDIATAAEESVNYWKRFSQRTMNSRVDSITDAMTHSSCLTAMDLGASAILAPTQSGYTARILASYRPACPIVAVCQSEQTRRKLALCWGVTSILSGFVDSTDRLFSMSVDVTRKEGLIQEGDIVVITAGVPIGKSGTTNLIKAQKV
;
A
#
# COMPACT_ATOMS: atom_id res chain seq x y z
N MET A 1 -15.92 -15.79 -1.05
CA MET A 1 -15.53 -14.37 -1.21
C MET A 1 -14.03 -14.28 -1.03
N ARG A 2 -13.34 -13.58 -1.94
CA ARG A 2 -11.89 -13.31 -1.84
C ARG A 2 -11.60 -12.43 -0.61
N LYS A 3 -10.53 -12.73 0.12
CA LYS A 3 -10.15 -12.00 1.35
C LYS A 3 -9.09 -10.94 1.09
N THR A 4 -8.04 -11.28 0.34
CA THR A 4 -6.97 -10.39 -0.07
C THR A 4 -7.50 -9.39 -1.09
N LYS A 5 -7.15 -8.13 -0.88
CA LYS A 5 -7.64 -7.03 -1.70
C LYS A 5 -6.67 -6.75 -2.85
N ILE A 6 -7.17 -6.26 -3.97
CA ILE A 6 -6.35 -5.97 -5.14
C ILE A 6 -6.42 -4.49 -5.47
N ILE A 7 -5.24 -3.87 -5.54
CA ILE A 7 -5.05 -2.49 -5.96
C ILE A 7 -4.56 -2.50 -7.40
N CYS A 8 -5.20 -1.75 -8.29
CA CYS A 8 -4.76 -1.57 -9.66
C CYS A 8 -4.30 -0.12 -9.86
N THR A 9 -3.14 0.06 -10.51
CA THR A 9 -2.71 1.39 -10.93
C THR A 9 -3.45 1.78 -12.20
N LEU A 10 -4.09 2.95 -12.18
CA LEU A 10 -4.72 3.51 -13.36
C LEU A 10 -3.70 4.20 -14.24
N GLY A 11 -3.89 4.10 -15.55
CA GLY A 11 -2.99 4.67 -16.55
C GLY A 11 -3.57 4.57 -17.96
N PRO A 12 -2.77 4.87 -19.00
CA PRO A 12 -3.24 4.93 -20.37
C PRO A 12 -3.99 3.68 -20.88
N ALA A 13 -3.62 2.48 -20.40
CA ALA A 13 -4.26 1.23 -20.83
C ALA A 13 -5.70 1.07 -20.30
N VAL A 14 -6.08 1.82 -19.26
CA VAL A 14 -7.34 1.68 -18.53
C VAL A 14 -8.03 3.02 -18.25
N ASP A 15 -7.80 4.03 -19.09
CA ASP A 15 -8.35 5.39 -18.93
C ASP A 15 -9.77 5.59 -19.52
N SER A 16 -10.49 4.51 -19.85
CA SER A 16 -11.90 4.60 -20.27
C SER A 16 -12.85 4.09 -19.18
N GLU A 17 -14.06 4.63 -19.11
CA GLU A 17 -15.09 4.15 -18.17
C GLU A 17 -15.42 2.67 -18.39
N GLU A 18 -15.39 2.20 -19.64
CA GLU A 18 -15.56 0.78 -19.98
C GLU A 18 -14.45 -0.10 -19.36
N MET A 19 -13.19 0.33 -19.49
CA MET A 19 -12.06 -0.41 -18.92
C MET A 19 -12.07 -0.37 -17.40
N ILE A 20 -12.37 0.77 -16.80
CA ILE A 20 -12.54 0.89 -15.34
C ILE A 20 -13.64 -0.06 -14.86
N ARG A 21 -14.79 -0.10 -15.53
CA ARG A 21 -15.88 -1.02 -15.21
C ARG A 21 -15.42 -2.47 -15.27
N LYS A 22 -14.73 -2.87 -16.34
CA LYS A 22 -14.15 -4.22 -16.47
C LYS A 22 -13.20 -4.54 -15.32
N LEU A 23 -12.33 -3.60 -14.90
CA LEU A 23 -11.43 -3.82 -13.76
C LEU A 23 -12.23 -4.03 -12.46
N ILE A 24 -13.26 -3.22 -12.22
CA ILE A 24 -14.11 -3.37 -11.02
C ILE A 24 -14.83 -4.72 -11.02
N GLU A 25 -15.45 -5.10 -12.14
CA GLU A 25 -16.14 -6.39 -12.31
C GLU A 25 -15.20 -7.60 -12.13
N THR A 26 -13.96 -7.47 -12.63
CA THR A 26 -12.92 -8.51 -12.49
C THR A 26 -12.43 -8.62 -11.03
N GLY A 27 -12.49 -7.52 -10.27
CA GLY A 27 -12.25 -7.51 -8.83
C GLY A 27 -11.18 -6.53 -8.37
N MET A 28 -11.13 -5.32 -8.94
CA MET A 28 -10.36 -4.20 -8.38
C MET A 28 -11.04 -3.67 -7.10
N ASP A 29 -10.33 -3.66 -5.97
CA ASP A 29 -10.82 -3.09 -4.70
C ASP A 29 -10.33 -1.65 -4.48
N GLY A 30 -9.20 -1.27 -5.09
CA GLY A 30 -8.63 0.08 -4.99
C GLY A 30 -7.95 0.52 -6.28
N ALA A 31 -8.05 1.81 -6.56
CA ALA A 31 -7.45 2.47 -7.70
C ALA A 31 -6.30 3.37 -7.25
N ARG A 32 -5.09 3.04 -7.69
CA ARG A 32 -3.87 3.82 -7.44
C ARG A 32 -3.65 4.83 -8.57
N PHE A 33 -3.41 6.07 -8.17
CA PHE A 33 -2.99 7.17 -9.03
C PHE A 33 -1.53 7.49 -8.72
N ASN A 34 -0.65 7.30 -9.70
CA ASN A 34 0.79 7.53 -9.52
C ASN A 34 1.15 8.97 -9.89
N PHE A 35 1.45 9.82 -8.89
CA PHE A 35 1.74 11.24 -9.10
C PHE A 35 3.21 11.54 -9.45
N SER A 36 4.04 10.50 -9.57
CA SER A 36 5.34 10.61 -10.26
C SER A 36 5.20 10.95 -11.74
N HIS A 37 4.02 10.74 -12.32
CA HIS A 37 3.68 11.05 -13.71
C HIS A 37 2.34 11.79 -13.81
N GLY A 38 2.12 12.44 -14.95
CA GLY A 38 0.88 13.16 -15.22
C GLY A 38 0.76 14.51 -14.48
N THR A 39 -0.36 15.17 -14.70
CA THR A 39 -0.70 16.46 -14.08
C THR A 39 -1.94 16.30 -13.20
N HIS A 40 -2.19 17.26 -12.31
CA HIS A 40 -3.44 17.30 -11.54
C HIS A 40 -4.68 17.29 -12.44
N GLU A 41 -4.63 17.94 -13.60
CA GLU A 41 -5.73 17.95 -14.57
C GLU A 41 -6.02 16.55 -15.12
N SER A 42 -4.97 15.81 -15.53
CA SER A 42 -5.14 14.44 -16.02
C SER A 42 -5.65 13.50 -14.93
N HIS A 43 -5.12 13.63 -13.71
CA HIS A 43 -5.57 12.81 -12.56
C HIS A 43 -7.01 13.13 -12.17
N ALA A 44 -7.43 14.40 -12.21
CA ALA A 44 -8.81 14.80 -11.96
C ALA A 44 -9.77 14.22 -13.01
N ALA A 45 -9.37 14.21 -14.28
CA ALA A 45 -10.18 13.60 -15.35
C ALA A 45 -10.36 12.09 -15.16
N GLN A 46 -9.27 11.38 -14.84
CA GLN A 46 -9.31 9.95 -14.57
C GLN A 46 -10.12 9.62 -13.30
N LEU A 47 -9.97 10.43 -12.25
CA LEU A 47 -10.74 10.28 -11.01
C LEU A 47 -12.24 10.45 -11.23
N ARG A 48 -12.67 11.42 -12.06
CA ARG A 48 -14.09 11.60 -12.38
C ARG A 48 -14.69 10.35 -13.03
N LYS A 49 -14.00 9.77 -14.02
CA LYS A 49 -14.42 8.51 -14.67
C LYS A 49 -14.55 7.38 -13.65
N LEU A 50 -13.56 7.23 -12.77
CA LEU A 50 -13.59 6.23 -11.71
C LEU A 50 -14.78 6.43 -10.76
N LYS A 51 -15.01 7.66 -10.28
CA LYS A 51 -16.13 7.96 -9.38
C LYS A 51 -17.48 7.70 -10.05
N ASN A 52 -17.67 8.11 -11.31
CA ASN A 52 -18.88 7.84 -12.07
C ASN A 52 -19.19 6.33 -12.14
N VAL A 53 -18.22 5.53 -12.57
CA VAL A 53 -18.39 4.07 -12.70
C VAL A 53 -18.64 3.42 -11.34
N ARG A 54 -17.85 3.81 -10.32
CA ARG A 54 -17.98 3.31 -8.94
C ARG A 54 -19.39 3.58 -8.39
N ASP A 55 -19.88 4.79 -8.56
CA ASP A 55 -21.17 5.24 -8.01
C ASP A 55 -22.35 4.59 -8.77
N GLU A 56 -22.24 4.43 -10.10
CA GLU A 56 -23.23 3.70 -10.92
C GLU A 56 -23.33 2.23 -10.53
N MET A 57 -22.18 1.59 -10.25
CA MET A 57 -22.12 0.18 -9.85
C MET A 57 -22.43 -0.05 -8.36
N GLY A 58 -22.48 1.00 -7.55
CA GLY A 58 -22.73 0.90 -6.10
C GLY A 58 -21.61 0.24 -5.29
N VAL A 59 -20.39 0.10 -5.83
CA VAL A 59 -19.29 -0.63 -5.19
C VAL A 59 -18.31 0.29 -4.44
N PRO A 60 -17.65 -0.16 -3.35
CA PRO A 60 -16.74 0.68 -2.59
C PRO A 60 -15.30 0.58 -3.12
N VAL A 61 -14.99 1.14 -4.29
CA VAL A 61 -13.59 1.17 -4.76
C VAL A 61 -12.85 2.35 -4.12
N ALA A 62 -11.76 2.04 -3.42
CA ALA A 62 -10.92 3.04 -2.74
C ALA A 62 -10.04 3.81 -3.73
N THR A 63 -9.77 5.08 -3.44
CA THR A 63 -8.80 5.90 -4.19
C THR A 63 -7.51 6.10 -3.41
N ILE A 64 -6.38 5.88 -4.06
CA ILE A 64 -5.04 5.97 -3.46
C ILE A 64 -4.21 6.95 -4.30
N LEU A 65 -3.78 8.05 -3.69
CA LEU A 65 -2.78 8.94 -4.28
C LEU A 65 -1.40 8.45 -3.86
N ASP A 66 -0.57 8.04 -4.80
CA ASP A 66 0.83 7.67 -4.55
C ASP A 66 1.74 8.86 -4.87
N THR A 67 2.32 9.43 -3.82
CA THR A 67 3.21 10.61 -3.90
C THR A 67 4.49 10.28 -4.65
N LYS A 68 5.07 11.29 -5.28
CA LYS A 68 6.37 11.11 -5.91
C LYS A 68 7.47 10.96 -4.85
N GLY A 69 7.39 11.76 -3.80
CA GLY A 69 8.34 11.78 -2.70
C GLY A 69 9.69 12.42 -3.04
N PRO A 70 10.53 12.60 -2.02
CA PRO A 70 11.87 13.15 -2.16
C PRO A 70 12.81 12.11 -2.80
N GLU A 71 13.44 12.47 -3.92
CA GLU A 71 14.39 11.59 -4.62
C GLU A 71 15.61 12.38 -5.12
N ILE A 72 16.76 11.71 -5.19
CA ILE A 72 17.95 12.25 -5.83
C ILE A 72 18.00 11.74 -7.26
N ARG A 73 18.31 12.64 -8.20
CA ARG A 73 18.52 12.29 -9.61
C ARG A 73 19.79 12.93 -10.14
N ILE A 74 20.36 12.33 -11.18
CA ILE A 74 21.28 13.06 -12.06
C ILE A 74 20.51 14.02 -12.95
N LYS A 75 21.13 15.12 -13.37
CA LYS A 75 20.56 16.09 -14.31
C LYS A 75 20.74 15.61 -15.76
N THR A 76 20.97 16.52 -16.68
CA THR A 76 20.97 16.26 -18.12
C THR A 76 22.37 16.19 -18.72
N PHE A 77 22.57 15.30 -19.69
CA PHE A 77 23.76 15.26 -20.52
C PHE A 77 23.62 16.17 -21.75
N GLU A 78 24.70 16.86 -22.13
CA GLU A 78 24.72 17.79 -23.27
C GLU A 78 24.56 17.06 -24.61
N ASN A 79 25.29 15.96 -24.79
CA ASN A 79 25.39 15.24 -26.05
C ASN A 79 24.55 13.94 -26.08
N GLY A 80 23.49 13.89 -25.25
CA GLY A 80 22.66 12.69 -25.08
C GLY A 80 23.27 11.66 -24.13
N PRO A 81 22.69 10.43 -24.07
CA PRO A 81 23.13 9.39 -23.14
C PRO A 81 24.59 9.00 -23.32
N VAL A 82 25.25 8.68 -22.21
CA VAL A 82 26.63 8.19 -22.15
C VAL A 82 26.65 6.70 -21.81
N THR A 83 27.80 6.04 -21.97
CA THR A 83 27.99 4.65 -21.51
C THR A 83 29.17 4.60 -20.58
N LEU A 84 28.93 4.16 -19.35
CA LEU A 84 29.98 4.09 -18.34
C LEU A 84 30.68 2.72 -18.39
N GLU A 85 32.00 2.70 -18.46
CA GLU A 85 32.82 1.49 -18.43
C GLU A 85 33.29 1.15 -17.01
N LYS A 86 33.40 -0.15 -16.71
CA LYS A 86 33.92 -0.59 -15.40
C LYS A 86 35.37 -0.13 -15.19
N GLY A 87 35.66 0.40 -14.00
CA GLY A 87 36.97 0.91 -13.59
C GLY A 87 37.25 2.35 -14.06
N GLN A 88 36.37 2.95 -14.86
CA GLN A 88 36.52 4.35 -15.23
C GLN A 88 36.21 5.27 -14.04
N THR A 89 36.81 6.46 -14.03
CA THR A 89 36.42 7.53 -13.11
C THR A 89 35.19 8.26 -13.64
N PHE A 90 34.20 8.51 -12.78
CA PHE A 90 33.04 9.32 -13.10
C PHE A 90 32.69 10.23 -11.92
N THR A 91 32.40 11.50 -12.19
CA THR A 91 32.18 12.51 -11.15
C THR A 91 30.72 12.90 -11.04
N LEU A 92 30.16 12.79 -9.83
CA LEU A 92 28.86 13.39 -9.49
C LEU A 92 29.12 14.75 -8.86
N THR A 93 28.59 15.81 -9.44
CA THR A 93 28.83 17.18 -8.98
C THR A 93 27.55 17.83 -8.46
N THR A 94 27.64 18.62 -7.39
CA THR A 94 26.51 19.45 -6.94
C THR A 94 26.47 20.82 -7.61
N ASP A 95 27.53 21.20 -8.32
CA ASP A 95 27.53 22.39 -9.15
C ASP A 95 26.61 22.23 -10.36
N ASP A 96 26.12 23.36 -10.88
CA ASP A 96 25.33 23.32 -12.11
C ASP A 96 26.26 23.25 -13.32
N ALA A 97 26.44 22.03 -13.84
CA ALA A 97 27.23 21.73 -15.02
C ALA A 97 26.48 20.82 -16.00
N ALA A 98 26.77 20.97 -17.29
CA ALA A 98 26.26 20.06 -18.30
C ALA A 98 26.89 18.67 -18.14
N GLY A 99 26.08 17.62 -18.24
CA GLY A 99 26.59 16.24 -18.16
C GLY A 99 27.43 15.86 -19.38
N THR A 100 28.52 15.13 -19.15
CA THR A 100 29.52 14.66 -20.11
C THR A 100 29.85 13.19 -19.86
N GLN A 101 30.80 12.62 -20.60
CA GLN A 101 31.28 11.25 -20.39
C GLN A 101 31.98 11.09 -19.02
N GLU A 102 32.51 12.17 -18.45
CA GLU A 102 33.32 12.15 -17.22
C GLU A 102 32.60 12.70 -15.98
N ARG A 103 31.56 13.53 -16.15
CA ARG A 103 30.83 14.14 -15.02
C ARG A 103 29.36 14.38 -15.30
N VAL A 104 28.53 14.37 -14.26
CA VAL A 104 27.13 14.83 -14.33
C VAL A 104 26.69 15.50 -13.03
N SER A 105 25.86 16.52 -13.15
CA SER A 105 25.28 17.23 -12.01
C SER A 105 24.18 16.40 -11.34
N VAL A 106 23.97 16.58 -10.04
CA VAL A 106 22.88 15.95 -9.28
C VAL A 106 21.84 16.98 -8.82
N THR A 107 20.62 16.53 -8.52
CA THR A 107 19.54 17.39 -8.02
C THR A 107 19.69 17.74 -6.53
N TYR A 108 20.44 16.94 -5.77
CA TYR A 108 20.61 17.13 -4.32
C TYR A 108 21.89 17.91 -4.01
N ALA A 109 21.72 19.19 -3.69
CA ALA A 109 22.84 20.12 -3.47
C ALA A 109 23.75 19.75 -2.29
N ASN A 110 23.27 18.95 -1.33
CA ASN A 110 24.05 18.57 -0.14
C ASN A 110 24.79 17.23 -0.28
N LEU A 111 24.74 16.58 -1.45
CA LEU A 111 25.28 15.22 -1.63
C LEU A 111 26.74 15.10 -1.20
N HIS A 112 27.60 16.05 -1.59
CA HIS A 112 29.03 16.06 -1.28
C HIS A 112 29.33 16.11 0.23
N ASN A 113 28.42 16.61 1.07
CA ASN A 113 28.62 16.66 2.53
C ASN A 113 28.18 15.38 3.24
N GLU A 114 27.44 14.50 2.57
CA GLU A 114 26.80 13.33 3.19
C GLU A 114 27.44 12.01 2.76
N VAL A 115 28.16 11.99 1.64
CA VAL A 115 28.91 10.82 1.18
C VAL A 115 30.40 10.96 1.46
N GLY A 116 31.09 9.83 1.55
CA GLY A 116 32.55 9.80 1.75
C GLY A 116 33.21 8.60 1.09
N PRO A 117 34.55 8.53 1.08
CA PRO A 117 35.29 7.43 0.48
C PRO A 117 34.78 6.05 0.93
N GLY A 118 34.56 5.15 -0.03
CA GLY A 118 34.03 3.81 0.18
C GLY A 118 32.51 3.69 0.09
N CYS A 119 31.75 4.79 0.11
CA CYS A 119 30.29 4.75 -0.05
C CYS A 119 29.90 4.23 -1.44
N ARG A 120 28.83 3.43 -1.47
CA ARG A 120 28.21 2.99 -2.73
C ARG A 120 27.13 3.96 -3.16
N ILE A 121 27.14 4.31 -4.43
CA ILE A 121 26.12 5.11 -5.08
C ILE A 121 25.58 4.31 -6.25
N LEU A 122 24.28 4.03 -6.22
CA LEU A 122 23.56 3.29 -7.24
C LEU A 122 22.82 4.27 -8.13
N VAL A 123 22.91 4.09 -9.45
CA VAL A 123 22.28 4.97 -10.44
C VAL A 123 21.40 4.14 -11.38
N ASP A 124 20.24 4.71 -11.75
CA ASP A 124 19.24 4.07 -12.61
C ASP A 124 18.73 2.75 -12.00
N ASP A 125 18.18 2.85 -10.80
CA ASP A 125 17.60 1.74 -10.02
C ASP A 125 18.60 0.57 -9.82
N GLY A 126 19.87 0.91 -9.59
CA GLY A 126 20.96 -0.04 -9.35
C GLY A 126 21.57 -0.66 -10.60
N LEU A 127 21.21 -0.19 -11.80
CA LEU A 127 21.86 -0.62 -13.04
C LEU A 127 23.36 -0.31 -13.03
N ILE A 128 23.72 0.89 -12.57
CA ILE A 128 25.11 1.34 -12.45
C ILE A 128 25.47 1.44 -10.97
N GLU A 129 26.65 0.92 -10.62
CA GLU A 129 27.20 1.00 -9.27
C GLU A 129 28.50 1.81 -9.31
N LEU A 130 28.54 2.86 -8.49
CA LEU A 130 29.67 3.75 -8.30
C LEU A 130 30.20 3.60 -6.88
N ARG A 131 31.52 3.57 -6.72
CA ARG A 131 32.18 3.65 -5.42
C ARG A 131 32.85 4.99 -5.27
N VAL A 132 32.50 5.73 -4.22
CA VAL A 132 33.14 7.03 -3.93
C VAL A 132 34.60 6.81 -3.58
N MET A 133 35.50 7.47 -4.30
CA MET A 133 36.95 7.41 -4.07
C MET A 133 37.41 8.59 -3.22
N GLU A 134 36.96 9.79 -3.58
CA GLU A 134 37.29 11.04 -2.90
C GLU A 134 36.13 12.02 -3.06
N VAL A 135 35.93 12.89 -2.07
CA VAL A 135 35.08 14.07 -2.22
C VAL A 135 35.99 15.30 -2.18
N LYS A 136 35.93 16.11 -3.23
CA LYS A 136 36.71 17.34 -3.36
C LYS A 136 35.77 18.50 -3.68
N ASP A 137 35.63 19.42 -2.73
CA ASP A 137 34.70 20.54 -2.81
C ASP A 137 33.27 20.05 -3.11
N HIS A 138 32.73 20.35 -4.29
CA HIS A 138 31.40 19.95 -4.75
C HIS A 138 31.40 18.69 -5.63
N ASP A 139 32.56 18.09 -5.87
CA ASP A 139 32.75 16.94 -6.74
C ASP A 139 32.93 15.65 -5.92
N VAL A 140 32.03 14.70 -6.13
CA VAL A 140 32.10 13.33 -5.62
C VAL A 140 32.71 12.46 -6.72
N ILE A 141 34.00 12.19 -6.58
CA ILE A 141 34.79 11.44 -7.56
C ILE A 141 34.60 9.95 -7.28
N CYS A 142 34.05 9.22 -8.24
CA CYS A 142 33.74 7.81 -8.10
C CYS A 142 34.51 6.93 -9.09
N GLU A 143 34.73 5.68 -8.73
CA GLU A 143 35.08 4.59 -9.64
C GLU A 143 33.81 3.82 -10.00
N VAL A 144 33.64 3.50 -11.29
CA VAL A 144 32.51 2.69 -11.77
C VAL A 144 32.78 1.21 -11.48
N GLU A 145 32.06 0.62 -10.52
CA GLU A 145 32.18 -0.81 -10.21
C GLU A 145 31.38 -1.68 -11.19
N ASN A 146 30.18 -1.21 -11.55
CA ASN A 146 29.33 -1.79 -12.57
C ASN A 146 28.88 -0.69 -13.55
N GLY A 147 29.26 -0.86 -14.82
CA GLY A 147 28.99 0.10 -15.88
C GLY A 147 27.70 -0.17 -16.65
N GLY A 148 27.33 0.73 -17.56
CA GLY A 148 26.12 0.62 -18.36
C GLY A 148 25.74 1.91 -19.06
N PRO A 149 24.69 1.89 -19.90
CA PRO A 149 24.14 3.10 -20.50
C PRO A 149 23.51 3.99 -19.42
N LEU A 150 23.84 5.28 -19.46
CA LEU A 150 23.32 6.29 -18.54
C LEU A 150 22.70 7.45 -19.32
N SER A 151 21.40 7.68 -19.12
CA SER A 151 20.68 8.81 -19.72
C SER A 151 20.32 9.85 -18.66
N SER A 152 19.75 10.99 -19.08
CA SER A 152 19.40 12.08 -18.17
C SER A 152 18.32 11.69 -17.15
N ASN A 153 18.28 12.39 -16.01
CA ASN A 153 17.20 12.29 -15.01
C ASN A 153 17.05 10.89 -14.37
N LYS A 154 18.11 10.09 -14.29
CA LYS A 154 18.07 8.80 -13.60
C LYS A 154 18.18 8.94 -12.08
N SER A 155 17.53 8.03 -11.36
CA SER A 155 17.52 7.93 -9.90
C SER A 155 18.94 7.71 -9.35
N ILE A 156 19.18 8.20 -8.14
CA ILE A 156 20.36 7.91 -7.34
C ILE A 156 19.88 7.35 -5.99
N ASN A 157 20.43 6.20 -5.60
CA ASN A 157 20.23 5.57 -4.31
C ASN A 157 21.57 5.41 -3.59
N ILE A 158 21.58 5.56 -2.26
CA ILE A 158 22.80 5.60 -1.46
C ILE A 158 22.60 4.68 -0.24
N PRO A 159 22.75 3.36 -0.41
CA PRO A 159 22.29 2.37 0.58
C PRO A 159 22.96 2.49 1.96
N ASP A 160 24.20 2.97 1.99
CA ASP A 160 25.06 2.95 3.17
C ASP A 160 24.95 4.23 4.02
N VAL A 161 24.11 5.20 3.62
CA VAL A 161 24.06 6.54 4.20
C VAL A 161 22.62 6.99 4.45
N SER A 162 22.34 7.52 5.64
CA SER A 162 21.08 8.24 5.91
C SER A 162 21.19 9.66 5.35
N ILE A 163 20.49 9.89 4.24
CA ILE A 163 20.50 11.18 3.54
C ILE A 163 19.52 12.16 4.18
N LEU A 164 19.87 13.43 4.34
CA LEU A 164 18.98 14.45 4.92
C LEU A 164 18.02 15.06 3.89
N LEU A 165 17.26 14.20 3.19
CA LEU A 165 16.15 14.65 2.37
C LEU A 165 14.96 15.12 3.24
N PRO A 166 14.24 16.17 2.84
CA PRO A 166 12.96 16.53 3.48
C PRO A 166 11.95 15.39 3.31
N SER A 167 10.97 15.28 4.20
CA SER A 167 9.93 14.23 4.06
C SER A 167 8.93 14.53 2.94
N LEU A 168 8.73 15.81 2.64
CA LEU A 168 7.81 16.32 1.62
C LEU A 168 8.50 17.32 0.70
N THR A 169 8.33 17.16 -0.60
CA THR A 169 8.64 18.22 -1.58
C THR A 169 7.48 19.21 -1.70
N GLU A 170 7.72 20.37 -2.31
CA GLU A 170 6.63 21.32 -2.59
C GLU A 170 5.55 20.70 -3.49
N LYS A 171 5.98 19.90 -4.48
CA LYS A 171 5.07 19.13 -5.32
C LYS A 171 4.23 18.15 -4.48
N ASP A 172 4.83 17.46 -3.52
CA ASP A 172 4.06 16.53 -2.67
C ASP A 172 3.01 17.30 -1.84
N ARG A 173 3.33 18.51 -1.34
CA ARG A 173 2.34 19.36 -0.64
C ARG A 173 1.17 19.75 -1.53
N GLU A 174 1.44 20.12 -2.78
CA GLU A 174 0.40 20.39 -3.78
C GLU A 174 -0.42 19.12 -4.11
N ASP A 175 0.23 17.96 -4.22
CA ASP A 175 -0.42 16.67 -4.46
C ASP A 175 -1.32 16.27 -3.27
N LEU A 176 -0.89 16.53 -2.02
CA LEU A 176 -1.69 16.30 -0.81
C LEU A 176 -2.91 17.22 -0.76
N LYS A 177 -2.75 18.50 -1.09
CA LYS A 177 -3.87 19.43 -1.21
C LYS A 177 -4.89 18.94 -2.24
N PHE A 178 -4.41 18.52 -3.41
CA PHE A 178 -5.25 17.93 -4.46
C PHE A 178 -6.01 16.71 -3.93
N ALA A 179 -5.37 15.84 -3.15
CA ALA A 179 -6.01 14.67 -2.54
C ALA A 179 -7.21 15.04 -1.68
N VAL A 180 -7.06 16.09 -0.85
CA VAL A 180 -8.11 16.57 0.05
C VAL A 180 -9.26 17.21 -0.72
N GLU A 181 -8.96 18.09 -1.67
CA GLU A 181 -9.96 18.76 -2.50
C GLU A 181 -10.79 17.76 -3.35
N ASN A 182 -10.22 16.58 -3.63
CA ASN A 182 -10.83 15.57 -4.48
C ASN A 182 -11.32 14.32 -3.72
N ASP A 183 -11.43 14.34 -2.39
CA ASP A 183 -11.95 13.24 -1.55
C ASP A 183 -11.24 11.90 -1.85
N PHE A 184 -9.90 11.91 -1.79
CA PHE A 184 -9.10 10.68 -1.80
C PHE A 184 -9.22 9.92 -0.48
N ASP A 185 -9.21 8.58 -0.55
CA ASP A 185 -9.33 7.75 0.65
C ASP A 185 -7.97 7.51 1.33
N PHE A 186 -6.90 7.39 0.53
CA PHE A 186 -5.54 7.07 0.98
C PHE A 186 -4.46 7.93 0.31
N ILE A 187 -3.38 8.18 1.04
CA ILE A 187 -2.08 8.59 0.53
C ILE A 187 -1.11 7.42 0.68
N ALA A 188 -0.43 7.02 -0.39
CA ALA A 188 0.77 6.19 -0.33
C ALA A 188 2.00 7.12 -0.35
N ALA A 189 2.69 7.21 0.78
CA ALA A 189 3.80 8.12 1.01
C ALA A 189 5.13 7.46 0.64
N SER A 190 5.82 7.99 -0.36
CA SER A 190 7.11 7.47 -0.86
C SER A 190 8.27 7.84 0.06
N PHE A 191 9.30 7.01 0.06
CA PHE A 191 10.57 7.18 0.77
C PHE A 191 10.44 7.47 2.27
N VAL A 192 9.45 6.86 2.94
CA VAL A 192 9.26 7.02 4.39
C VAL A 192 10.34 6.27 5.15
N ARG A 193 11.08 6.99 5.99
CA ARG A 193 12.24 6.48 6.74
C ARG A 193 12.04 6.48 8.24
N LYS A 194 11.17 7.35 8.75
CA LYS A 194 10.92 7.54 10.18
C LYS A 194 9.49 7.97 10.45
N ALA A 195 9.05 7.83 11.71
CA ALA A 195 7.72 8.25 12.15
C ALA A 195 7.45 9.75 11.87
N ALA A 196 8.47 10.60 12.02
CA ALA A 196 8.36 12.04 11.78
C ALA A 196 7.94 12.38 10.34
N ASP A 197 8.32 11.57 9.34
CA ASP A 197 7.91 11.78 7.95
C ASP A 197 6.38 11.60 7.81
N VAL A 198 5.84 10.57 8.46
CA VAL A 198 4.38 10.31 8.49
C VAL A 198 3.64 11.42 9.23
N GLU A 199 4.20 11.90 10.33
CA GLU A 199 3.62 12.99 11.13
C GLU A 199 3.58 14.30 10.34
N GLU A 200 4.60 14.61 9.55
CA GLU A 200 4.65 15.79 8.68
C GLU A 200 3.56 15.72 7.59
N ILE A 201 3.39 14.57 6.94
CA ILE A 201 2.31 14.33 5.98
C ILE A 201 0.96 14.51 6.65
N ARG A 202 0.78 13.98 7.87
CA ARG A 202 -0.47 14.12 8.60
C ARG A 202 -0.76 15.57 8.99
N ALA A 203 0.27 16.33 9.38
CA ALA A 203 0.14 17.75 9.66
C ALA A 203 -0.26 18.53 8.39
N CYS A 204 0.37 18.25 7.25
CA CYS A 204 0.02 18.87 5.97
C CYS A 204 -1.41 18.54 5.53
N LEU A 205 -1.84 17.28 5.62
CA LEU A 205 -3.24 16.90 5.37
C LEU A 205 -4.20 17.66 6.29
N LYS A 206 -3.87 17.79 7.57
CA LYS A 206 -4.69 18.53 8.54
C LYS A 206 -4.82 20.01 8.19
N GLU A 207 -3.76 20.66 7.70
CA GLU A 207 -3.82 22.05 7.24
C GLU A 207 -4.86 22.27 6.14
N TYR A 208 -5.09 21.25 5.30
CA TYR A 208 -6.10 21.28 4.23
C TYR A 208 -7.47 20.69 4.63
N GLY A 209 -7.65 20.18 5.86
CA GLY A 209 -8.90 19.54 6.31
C GLY A 209 -9.03 18.05 5.95
N GLY A 210 -7.90 17.41 5.66
CA GLY A 210 -7.76 16.02 5.21
C GLY A 210 -7.49 15.01 6.33
N GLU A 211 -7.80 15.29 7.60
CA GLU A 211 -7.44 14.41 8.74
C GLU A 211 -8.00 12.99 8.61
N HIS A 212 -9.07 12.84 7.84
CA HIS A 212 -9.72 11.57 7.57
C HIS A 212 -8.94 10.68 6.60
N ILE A 213 -8.08 11.24 5.74
CA ILE A 213 -7.33 10.48 4.74
C ILE A 213 -6.28 9.60 5.45
N GLN A 214 -6.22 8.32 5.06
CA GLN A 214 -5.30 7.37 5.68
C GLN A 214 -3.94 7.40 4.98
N ILE A 215 -2.85 7.25 5.74
CA ILE A 215 -1.48 7.23 5.20
C ILE A 215 -0.95 5.80 5.20
N ILE A 216 -0.54 5.32 4.03
CA ILE A 216 0.21 4.09 3.80
C ILE A 216 1.68 4.47 3.59
N ALA A 217 2.54 4.19 4.56
CA ALA A 217 3.97 4.47 4.45
C ALA A 217 4.66 3.44 3.55
N LYS A 218 5.33 3.87 2.49
CA LYS A 218 6.10 2.98 1.60
C LYS A 218 7.50 2.77 2.19
N ILE A 219 7.83 1.51 2.48
CA ILE A 219 9.13 1.12 3.02
C ILE A 219 10.01 0.68 1.86
N GLU A 220 11.01 1.52 1.55
CA GLU A 220 11.79 1.45 0.31
C GLU A 220 13.30 1.38 0.54
N ASN A 221 13.77 1.57 1.78
CA ASN A 221 15.20 1.54 2.12
C ASN A 221 15.47 0.95 3.51
N GLN A 222 16.77 0.81 3.82
CA GLN A 222 17.24 0.25 5.09
C GLN A 222 16.79 1.06 6.31
N GLU A 223 16.82 2.40 6.24
CA GLU A 223 16.41 3.26 7.36
C GLU A 223 14.92 3.06 7.72
N GLY A 224 14.04 2.97 6.71
CA GLY A 224 12.63 2.64 6.92
C GLY A 224 12.42 1.24 7.50
N VAL A 225 13.26 0.28 7.11
CA VAL A 225 13.27 -1.08 7.67
C VAL A 225 13.70 -1.10 9.14
N ASP A 226 14.68 -0.29 9.52
CA ASP A 226 15.20 -0.19 10.88
C ASP A 226 14.21 0.51 11.82
N ASN A 227 13.51 1.54 11.30
CA ASN A 227 12.51 2.31 12.04
C ASN A 227 11.07 1.76 11.93
N LEU A 228 10.92 0.54 11.39
CA LEU A 228 9.63 -0.06 11.02
C LEU A 228 8.55 0.04 12.10
N GLU A 229 8.87 -0.30 13.35
CA GLU A 229 7.88 -0.29 14.44
C GLU A 229 7.34 1.10 14.74
N ALA A 230 8.21 2.13 14.71
CA ALA A 230 7.82 3.51 14.91
C ALA A 230 6.96 4.03 13.75
N ILE A 231 7.30 3.67 12.51
CA ILE A 231 6.52 4.02 11.32
C ILE A 231 5.13 3.37 11.37
N ILE A 232 5.04 2.07 11.71
CA ILE A 232 3.76 1.35 11.85
C ILE A 232 2.88 2.00 12.92
N ALA A 233 3.46 2.51 14.01
CA ALA A 233 2.72 3.19 15.05
C ALA A 233 2.10 4.51 14.54
N ALA A 234 2.86 5.29 13.77
CA ALA A 234 2.45 6.59 13.24
C ALA A 234 1.51 6.50 12.01
N ALA A 235 1.66 5.49 11.16
CA ALA A 235 0.91 5.33 9.91
C ALA A 235 -0.41 4.55 10.06
N ASP A 236 -1.29 4.61 9.06
CA ASP A 236 -2.51 3.80 8.99
C ASP A 236 -2.29 2.44 8.31
N GLY A 237 -1.20 2.34 7.54
CA GLY A 237 -0.75 1.14 6.85
C GLY A 237 0.69 1.27 6.38
N ILE A 238 1.23 0.19 5.86
CA ILE A 238 2.51 0.18 5.16
C ILE A 238 2.39 -0.45 3.78
N MET A 239 3.29 -0.07 2.88
CA MET A 239 3.49 -0.73 1.60
C MET A 239 4.91 -1.28 1.54
N VAL A 240 5.02 -2.57 1.25
CA VAL A 240 6.29 -3.26 1.00
C VAL A 240 6.60 -3.11 -0.49
N ALA A 241 7.42 -2.13 -0.83
CA ALA A 241 7.80 -1.78 -2.20
C ALA A 241 9.11 -2.50 -2.57
N ARG A 242 8.96 -3.72 -3.11
CA ARG A 242 10.06 -4.70 -3.24
C ARG A 242 11.08 -4.33 -4.32
N GLY A 243 10.63 -3.65 -5.37
CA GLY A 243 11.48 -3.10 -6.42
C GLY A 243 12.46 -2.10 -5.83
N ASP A 244 11.94 -1.05 -5.20
CA ASP A 244 12.76 -0.01 -4.56
C ASP A 244 13.64 -0.58 -3.43
N LEU A 245 13.07 -1.44 -2.59
CA LEU A 245 13.82 -2.09 -1.51
C LEU A 245 14.95 -2.97 -2.04
N GLY A 246 14.76 -3.64 -3.18
CA GLY A 246 15.75 -4.50 -3.81
C GLY A 246 16.89 -3.73 -4.50
N VAL A 247 16.74 -2.42 -4.69
CA VAL A 247 17.84 -1.55 -5.11
C VAL A 247 18.79 -1.32 -3.94
N GLU A 248 18.26 -1.00 -2.75
CA GLU A 248 19.09 -0.61 -1.61
C GLU A 248 19.54 -1.77 -0.72
N ILE A 249 18.73 -2.83 -0.64
CA ILE A 249 18.98 -3.98 0.23
C ILE A 249 19.30 -5.21 -0.63
N PRO A 250 20.24 -6.08 -0.22
CA PRO A 250 20.53 -7.31 -0.95
C PRO A 250 19.27 -8.12 -1.24
N ALA A 251 19.11 -8.52 -2.50
CA ALA A 251 17.88 -9.16 -2.99
C ALA A 251 17.47 -10.42 -2.19
N GLN A 252 18.44 -11.19 -1.67
CA GLN A 252 18.16 -12.37 -0.83
C GLN A 252 17.54 -12.04 0.54
N GLU A 253 17.67 -10.80 1.02
CA GLU A 253 17.10 -10.35 2.30
C GLU A 253 15.67 -9.82 2.15
N VAL A 254 15.31 -9.31 0.97
CA VAL A 254 13.99 -8.73 0.69
C VAL A 254 12.82 -9.66 1.06
N PRO A 255 12.82 -10.97 0.72
CA PRO A 255 11.74 -11.88 1.13
C PRO A 255 11.63 -12.06 2.65
N VAL A 256 12.74 -11.99 3.38
CA VAL A 256 12.76 -12.08 4.86
C VAL A 256 12.14 -10.82 5.46
N LEU A 257 12.53 -9.65 4.94
CA LEU A 257 12.01 -8.36 5.38
C LEU A 257 10.52 -8.21 5.05
N GLN A 258 10.07 -8.65 3.88
CA GLN A 258 8.64 -8.69 3.52
C GLN A 258 7.82 -9.42 4.59
N LYS A 259 8.23 -10.64 4.96
CA LYS A 259 7.54 -11.44 5.98
C LYS A 259 7.49 -10.73 7.34
N ARG A 260 8.61 -10.11 7.73
CA ARG A 260 8.71 -9.33 8.97
C ARG A 260 7.74 -8.14 8.97
N MET A 261 7.78 -7.35 7.91
CA MET A 261 6.93 -6.15 7.72
C MET A 261 5.45 -6.49 7.73
N ILE A 262 5.03 -7.49 6.95
CA ILE A 262 3.64 -7.95 6.91
C ILE A 262 3.19 -8.38 8.31
N LYS A 263 3.97 -9.23 8.99
CA LYS A 263 3.61 -9.72 10.32
C LYS A 263 3.48 -8.60 11.35
N ALA A 264 4.41 -7.65 11.36
CA ALA A 264 4.42 -6.52 12.29
C ALA A 264 3.19 -5.63 12.11
N ALA A 265 2.90 -5.21 10.88
CA ALA A 265 1.78 -4.31 10.60
C ALA A 265 0.41 -5.00 10.78
N VAL A 266 0.29 -6.27 10.39
CA VAL A 266 -0.94 -7.05 10.65
C VAL A 266 -1.19 -7.20 12.15
N ALA A 267 -0.16 -7.44 12.96
CA ALA A 267 -0.31 -7.54 14.42
C ALA A 267 -0.84 -6.25 15.07
N LYS A 268 -0.67 -5.09 14.41
CA LYS A 268 -1.21 -3.80 14.83
C LYS A 268 -2.55 -3.44 14.15
N GLY A 269 -3.14 -4.35 13.39
CA GLY A 269 -4.38 -4.13 12.65
C GLY A 269 -4.28 -3.05 11.56
N LYS A 270 -3.07 -2.83 11.03
CA LYS A 270 -2.78 -1.85 9.99
C LYS A 270 -2.95 -2.46 8.59
N HIS A 271 -3.18 -1.62 7.59
CA HIS A 271 -3.18 -2.07 6.20
C HIS A 271 -1.75 -2.47 5.79
N VAL A 272 -1.63 -3.50 4.96
CA VAL A 272 -0.35 -3.91 4.38
C VAL A 272 -0.56 -4.20 2.91
N VAL A 273 0.18 -3.49 2.07
CA VAL A 273 0.20 -3.69 0.62
C VAL A 273 1.52 -4.32 0.24
N THR A 274 1.50 -5.46 -0.45
CA THR A 274 2.69 -5.98 -1.13
C THR A 274 2.66 -5.47 -2.57
N ALA A 275 3.72 -4.75 -2.96
CA ALA A 275 3.76 -3.95 -4.18
C ALA A 275 5.00 -4.24 -5.02
N THR A 276 4.92 -3.87 -6.31
CA THR A 276 5.96 -3.99 -7.36
C THR A 276 6.35 -5.44 -7.66
N GLN A 277 6.89 -5.73 -8.85
CA GLN A 277 7.37 -7.06 -9.25
C GLN A 277 6.36 -8.22 -9.03
N MET A 278 5.05 -7.95 -9.15
CA MET A 278 4.02 -8.97 -8.92
C MET A 278 3.82 -9.83 -10.18
N LEU A 279 3.28 -9.26 -11.24
CA LEU A 279 3.01 -9.94 -12.52
C LEU A 279 3.64 -9.16 -13.69
N ASP A 280 4.82 -8.56 -13.47
CA ASP A 280 5.45 -7.59 -14.38
C ASP A 280 5.59 -8.10 -15.83
N SER A 281 5.85 -9.39 -16.01
CA SER A 281 5.90 -10.01 -17.34
C SER A 281 4.60 -9.85 -18.13
N MET A 282 3.47 -9.66 -17.45
CA MET A 282 2.15 -9.46 -18.05
C MET A 282 1.93 -8.06 -18.63
N ILE A 283 2.85 -7.12 -18.40
CA ILE A 283 2.90 -5.88 -19.20
C ILE A 283 3.00 -6.21 -20.69
N ARG A 284 3.77 -7.26 -21.01
CA ARG A 284 4.09 -7.65 -22.40
C ARG A 284 3.44 -8.96 -22.83
N ASN A 285 3.13 -9.86 -21.89
CA ASN A 285 2.70 -11.23 -22.17
C ASN A 285 1.29 -11.50 -21.62
N PRO A 286 0.49 -12.37 -22.27
CA PRO A 286 -0.87 -12.68 -21.81
C PRO A 286 -0.91 -13.61 -20.59
N ARG A 287 0.23 -14.12 -20.12
CA ARG A 287 0.34 -15.04 -18.97
C ARG A 287 1.62 -14.75 -18.20
N PRO A 288 1.62 -14.88 -16.87
CA PRO A 288 2.80 -14.66 -16.07
C PRO A 288 3.73 -15.89 -16.11
N THR A 289 4.91 -15.71 -15.56
CA THR A 289 5.83 -16.80 -15.24
C THR A 289 5.35 -17.58 -14.00
N ARG A 290 5.85 -18.81 -13.83
CA ARG A 290 5.60 -19.59 -12.61
C ARG A 290 6.22 -18.95 -11.36
N ALA A 291 7.31 -18.21 -11.54
CA ALA A 291 7.98 -17.51 -10.44
C ALA A 291 7.10 -16.39 -9.89
N GLU A 292 6.52 -15.56 -10.76
CA GLU A 292 5.57 -14.50 -10.40
C GLU A 292 4.31 -15.07 -9.72
N VAL A 293 3.75 -16.16 -10.24
CA VAL A 293 2.61 -16.85 -9.60
C VAL A 293 2.95 -17.30 -8.18
N SER A 294 4.11 -17.92 -8.00
CA SER A 294 4.60 -18.36 -6.69
C SER A 294 4.82 -17.18 -5.75
N ASP A 295 5.36 -16.08 -6.26
CA ASP A 295 5.65 -14.88 -5.49
C ASP A 295 4.38 -14.19 -4.96
N VAL A 296 3.39 -13.99 -5.84
CA VAL A 296 2.07 -13.47 -5.47
C VAL A 296 1.40 -14.37 -4.42
N ALA A 297 1.43 -15.70 -4.62
CA ALA A 297 0.86 -16.64 -3.66
C ALA A 297 1.56 -16.57 -2.29
N ASN A 298 2.88 -16.39 -2.27
CA ASN A 298 3.64 -16.23 -1.02
C ASN A 298 3.28 -14.94 -0.28
N ALA A 299 3.03 -13.83 -0.98
CA ALA A 299 2.54 -12.60 -0.34
C ALA A 299 1.19 -12.83 0.37
N VAL A 300 0.29 -13.62 -0.24
CA VAL A 300 -0.98 -14.04 0.38
C VAL A 300 -0.73 -14.96 1.58
N PHE A 301 0.17 -15.94 1.47
CA PHE A 301 0.51 -16.83 2.58
C PHE A 301 1.13 -16.12 3.77
N ASP A 302 1.93 -15.08 3.51
CA ASP A 302 2.54 -14.21 4.52
C ASP A 302 1.49 -13.36 5.24
N GLY A 303 0.30 -13.22 4.65
CA GLY A 303 -0.85 -12.57 5.24
C GLY A 303 -1.00 -11.10 4.87
N THR A 304 -0.50 -10.68 3.69
CA THR A 304 -0.72 -9.34 3.16
C THR A 304 -2.22 -8.98 3.13
N SER A 305 -2.56 -7.71 3.35
CA SER A 305 -3.95 -7.27 3.25
C SER A 305 -4.33 -7.02 1.79
N CYS A 306 -3.40 -6.42 1.04
CA CYS A 306 -3.57 -6.12 -0.38
C CYS A 306 -2.35 -6.59 -1.19
N ILE A 307 -2.59 -6.87 -2.46
CA ILE A 307 -1.59 -7.05 -3.51
C ILE A 307 -1.83 -6.00 -4.61
N MET A 308 -0.78 -5.51 -5.25
CA MET A 308 -0.87 -4.34 -6.13
C MET A 308 -0.28 -4.59 -7.52
N LEU A 309 -1.06 -4.25 -8.56
CA LEU A 309 -0.62 -4.17 -9.95
C LEU A 309 -0.15 -2.74 -10.27
N SER A 310 1.02 -2.64 -10.90
CA SER A 310 1.67 -1.39 -11.27
C SER A 310 1.56 -1.17 -12.79
N GLY A 311 2.62 -1.44 -13.55
CA GLY A 311 2.62 -1.27 -14.99
C GLY A 311 1.65 -2.21 -15.70
N GLU A 312 1.36 -3.37 -15.10
CA GLU A 312 0.49 -4.41 -15.64
C GLU A 312 -0.90 -3.85 -16.02
N THR A 313 -1.48 -3.01 -15.15
CA THR A 313 -2.77 -2.37 -15.39
C THR A 313 -2.63 -0.96 -15.96
N ALA A 314 -1.58 -0.23 -15.62
CA ALA A 314 -1.44 1.17 -16.02
C ALA A 314 -1.12 1.32 -17.51
N SER A 315 -0.19 0.53 -18.04
CA SER A 315 0.32 0.65 -19.42
C SER A 315 0.52 -0.69 -20.12
N GLY A 316 0.19 -1.81 -19.47
CA GLY A 316 0.31 -3.16 -19.99
C GLY A 316 -0.66 -3.47 -21.13
N LYS A 317 -0.30 -4.47 -21.93
CA LYS A 317 -1.13 -4.96 -23.05
C LYS A 317 -2.34 -5.80 -22.60
N TYR A 318 -2.30 -6.32 -21.37
CA TYR A 318 -3.25 -7.30 -20.85
C TYR A 318 -3.75 -6.92 -19.44
N PRO A 319 -4.32 -5.70 -19.26
CA PRO A 319 -4.63 -5.18 -17.92
C PRO A 319 -5.73 -5.98 -17.21
N VAL A 320 -6.76 -6.43 -17.94
CA VAL A 320 -7.87 -7.20 -17.37
C VAL A 320 -7.42 -8.62 -17.04
N GLU A 321 -6.64 -9.23 -17.92
CA GLU A 321 -6.10 -10.58 -17.73
C GLU A 321 -5.09 -10.61 -16.57
N ALA A 322 -4.25 -9.59 -16.41
CA ALA A 322 -3.35 -9.48 -15.27
C ALA A 322 -4.13 -9.41 -13.95
N LEU A 323 -5.22 -8.65 -13.91
CA LEU A 323 -6.11 -8.60 -12.75
C LEU A 323 -6.81 -9.95 -12.52
N GLN A 324 -7.35 -10.59 -13.55
CA GLN A 324 -7.99 -11.90 -13.42
C GLN A 324 -7.02 -12.95 -12.87
N VAL A 325 -5.79 -12.98 -13.38
CA VAL A 325 -4.74 -13.88 -12.88
C VAL A 325 -4.42 -13.56 -11.41
N MET A 326 -4.33 -12.28 -11.03
CA MET A 326 -4.14 -11.89 -9.63
C MET A 326 -5.29 -12.38 -8.73
N VAL A 327 -6.54 -12.31 -9.21
CA VAL A 327 -7.74 -12.84 -8.52
C VAL A 327 -7.62 -14.34 -8.33
N ASP A 328 -7.27 -15.07 -9.39
CA ASP A 328 -7.18 -16.53 -9.39
C ASP A 328 -6.10 -17.01 -8.43
N ILE A 329 -4.92 -16.38 -8.43
CA ILE A 329 -3.82 -16.72 -7.52
C ILE A 329 -4.22 -16.47 -6.07
N ALA A 330 -4.81 -15.30 -5.76
CA ALA A 330 -5.24 -14.98 -4.41
C ALA A 330 -6.29 -15.97 -3.90
N THR A 331 -7.27 -16.31 -4.75
CA THR A 331 -8.34 -17.26 -4.40
C THR A 331 -7.77 -18.66 -4.14
N ALA A 332 -6.94 -19.18 -5.05
CA ALA A 332 -6.32 -20.50 -4.90
C ALA A 332 -5.42 -20.59 -3.66
N ALA A 333 -4.64 -19.53 -3.38
CA ALA A 333 -3.81 -19.46 -2.19
C ALA A 333 -4.67 -19.46 -0.92
N GLU A 334 -5.72 -18.64 -0.87
CA GLU A 334 -6.63 -18.54 0.28
C GLU A 334 -7.37 -19.84 0.59
N GLU A 335 -7.84 -20.57 -0.43
CA GLU A 335 -8.53 -21.85 -0.28
C GLU A 335 -7.63 -22.94 0.33
N SER A 336 -6.33 -22.84 0.15
CA SER A 336 -5.35 -23.76 0.74
C SER A 336 -4.99 -23.43 2.21
N VAL A 337 -5.41 -22.27 2.73
CA VAL A 337 -5.10 -21.83 4.08
C VAL A 337 -6.16 -22.29 5.09
N ASN A 338 -5.74 -23.09 6.07
CA ASN A 338 -6.57 -23.36 7.25
C ASN A 338 -6.48 -22.19 8.25
N TYR A 339 -7.36 -21.20 8.07
CA TYR A 339 -7.41 -19.98 8.88
C TYR A 339 -7.70 -20.25 10.36
N TRP A 340 -8.64 -21.14 10.70
CA TRP A 340 -8.95 -21.46 12.09
C TRP A 340 -7.80 -22.14 12.83
N LYS A 341 -7.04 -23.00 12.13
CA LYS A 341 -5.79 -23.56 12.68
C LYS A 341 -4.76 -22.46 12.95
N ARG A 342 -4.55 -21.54 12.00
CA ARG A 342 -3.63 -20.40 12.18
C ARG A 342 -4.06 -19.49 13.34
N PHE A 343 -5.35 -19.18 13.45
CA PHE A 343 -5.94 -18.38 14.53
C PHE A 343 -5.70 -19.04 15.91
N SER A 344 -5.97 -20.35 16.02
CA SER A 344 -5.77 -21.11 17.26
C SER A 344 -4.30 -21.13 17.70
N GLN A 345 -3.37 -21.30 16.75
CA GLN A 345 -1.92 -21.31 17.03
C GLN A 345 -1.40 -19.93 17.46
N ARG A 346 -1.93 -18.85 16.86
CA ARG A 346 -1.59 -17.47 17.26
C ARG A 346 -2.04 -17.16 18.68
N THR A 347 -3.26 -17.57 19.03
CA THR A 347 -3.89 -17.30 20.34
C THR A 347 -3.05 -17.78 21.52
N MET A 348 -2.29 -18.87 21.38
CA MET A 348 -1.39 -19.35 22.44
C MET A 348 -0.23 -18.38 22.76
N ASN A 349 0.05 -17.41 21.88
CA ASN A 349 1.20 -16.52 21.94
C ASN A 349 0.84 -15.01 21.87
N SER A 350 -0.45 -14.65 21.79
CA SER A 350 -0.89 -13.25 21.67
C SER A 350 -0.94 -12.56 23.04
N ARG A 351 -0.42 -11.34 23.15
CA ARG A 351 -0.77 -10.43 24.25
C ARG A 351 -2.05 -9.69 23.88
N VAL A 352 -3.03 -9.70 24.80
CA VAL A 352 -4.25 -8.92 24.69
C VAL A 352 -4.01 -7.62 25.46
N ASP A 353 -3.85 -6.52 24.73
CA ASP A 353 -3.41 -5.25 25.32
C ASP A 353 -4.58 -4.28 25.61
N SER A 354 -5.80 -4.58 25.14
CA SER A 354 -6.98 -3.72 25.32
C SER A 354 -8.31 -4.47 25.40
N ILE A 355 -9.38 -3.78 25.84
CA ILE A 355 -10.76 -4.30 25.83
C ILE A 355 -11.20 -4.64 24.39
N THR A 356 -10.86 -3.78 23.43
CA THR A 356 -11.15 -4.01 22.01
C THR A 356 -10.52 -5.32 21.54
N ASP A 357 -9.25 -5.55 21.88
CA ASP A 357 -8.55 -6.77 21.47
C ASP A 357 -9.18 -8.01 22.09
N ALA A 358 -9.55 -7.94 23.37
CA ALA A 358 -10.24 -9.03 24.07
C ALA A 358 -11.60 -9.36 23.41
N MET A 359 -12.39 -8.34 23.09
CA MET A 359 -13.71 -8.53 22.48
C MET A 359 -13.62 -9.04 21.04
N THR A 360 -12.73 -8.47 20.24
CA THR A 360 -12.56 -8.90 18.84
C THR A 360 -11.98 -10.30 18.74
N HIS A 361 -11.02 -10.64 19.61
CA HIS A 361 -10.53 -12.02 19.75
C HIS A 361 -11.65 -12.99 20.13
N SER A 362 -12.42 -12.65 21.17
CA SER A 362 -13.55 -13.46 21.63
C SER A 362 -14.64 -13.60 20.56
N SER A 363 -14.83 -12.58 19.72
CA SER A 363 -15.75 -12.64 18.59
C SER A 363 -15.28 -13.65 17.55
N CYS A 364 -13.99 -13.65 17.21
CA CYS A 364 -13.41 -14.65 16.29
C CYS A 364 -13.50 -16.07 16.87
N LEU A 365 -13.23 -16.24 18.17
CA LEU A 365 -13.36 -17.53 18.85
C LEU A 365 -14.81 -18.03 18.84
N THR A 366 -15.76 -17.17 19.20
CA THR A 366 -17.20 -17.49 19.17
C THR A 366 -17.64 -17.86 17.75
N ALA A 367 -17.16 -17.15 16.73
CA ALA A 367 -17.47 -17.45 15.34
C ALA A 367 -16.90 -18.81 14.89
N MET A 368 -15.70 -19.16 15.37
CA MET A 368 -15.09 -20.46 15.13
C MET A 368 -15.90 -21.59 15.79
N ASP A 369 -16.21 -21.45 17.09
CA ASP A 369 -16.88 -22.50 17.87
C ASP A 369 -18.31 -22.76 17.41
N LEU A 370 -19.02 -21.70 17.01
CA LEU A 370 -20.40 -21.81 16.53
C LEU A 370 -20.52 -22.11 15.03
N GLY A 371 -19.41 -22.15 14.29
CA GLY A 371 -19.43 -22.27 12.83
C GLY A 371 -20.19 -21.14 12.16
N ALA A 372 -20.00 -19.90 12.64
CA ALA A 372 -20.75 -18.74 12.18
C ALA A 372 -20.51 -18.44 10.69
N SER A 373 -21.59 -18.10 9.98
CA SER A 373 -21.57 -17.75 8.56
C SER A 373 -20.89 -16.40 8.32
N ALA A 374 -20.94 -15.47 9.29
CA ALA A 374 -20.24 -14.17 9.21
C ALA A 374 -20.03 -13.53 10.59
N ILE A 375 -19.05 -12.62 10.67
CA ILE A 375 -18.93 -11.65 11.77
C ILE A 375 -19.43 -10.29 11.27
N LEU A 376 -20.48 -9.75 11.89
CA LEU A 376 -21.03 -8.43 11.58
C LEU A 376 -20.39 -7.38 12.49
N ALA A 377 -19.80 -6.35 11.90
CA ALA A 377 -19.10 -5.28 12.59
C ALA A 377 -19.70 -3.92 12.23
N PRO A 378 -20.76 -3.47 12.92
CA PRO A 378 -21.28 -2.13 12.76
C PRO A 378 -20.24 -1.11 13.20
N THR A 379 -19.91 -0.16 12.32
CA THR A 379 -18.73 0.68 12.53
C THR A 379 -18.84 2.08 11.93
N GLN A 380 -18.27 3.05 12.64
CA GLN A 380 -18.18 4.44 12.19
C GLN A 380 -16.84 4.75 11.52
N SER A 381 -15.73 4.35 12.15
CA SER A 381 -14.36 4.60 11.66
C SER A 381 -13.69 3.39 11.02
N GLY A 382 -14.37 2.23 11.04
CA GLY A 382 -13.84 0.96 10.55
C GLY A 382 -12.87 0.25 11.50
N TYR A 383 -12.55 0.84 12.66
CA TYR A 383 -11.56 0.29 13.59
C TYR A 383 -11.86 -1.16 14.02
N THR A 384 -13.09 -1.46 14.42
CA THR A 384 -13.53 -2.82 14.80
C THR A 384 -13.30 -3.84 13.68
N ALA A 385 -13.67 -3.49 12.44
CA ALA A 385 -13.49 -4.36 11.28
C ALA A 385 -11.99 -4.63 11.00
N ARG A 386 -11.13 -3.62 11.15
CA ARG A 386 -9.67 -3.79 10.98
C ARG A 386 -9.06 -4.69 12.04
N ILE A 387 -9.44 -4.53 13.31
CA ILE A 387 -8.93 -5.39 14.38
C ILE A 387 -9.42 -6.83 14.19
N LEU A 388 -10.70 -7.05 13.83
CA LEU A 388 -11.19 -8.39 13.46
C LEU A 388 -10.38 -9.00 12.32
N ALA A 389 -10.12 -8.22 11.27
CA ALA A 389 -9.34 -8.68 10.12
C ALA A 389 -7.93 -9.10 10.53
N SER A 390 -7.31 -8.44 11.51
CA SER A 390 -5.96 -8.77 12.00
C SER A 390 -5.82 -10.20 12.54
N TYR A 391 -6.91 -10.76 13.09
CA TYR A 391 -6.99 -12.14 13.57
C TYR A 391 -7.16 -13.17 12.45
N ARG A 392 -7.44 -12.71 11.23
CA ARG A 392 -7.60 -13.52 10.02
C ARG A 392 -8.67 -14.64 10.16
N PRO A 393 -9.91 -14.33 10.58
CA PRO A 393 -10.96 -15.34 10.73
C PRO A 393 -11.30 -16.01 9.40
N ALA A 394 -11.68 -17.30 9.45
CA ALA A 394 -12.03 -18.04 8.25
C ALA A 394 -13.37 -17.58 7.66
N CYS A 395 -14.34 -17.23 8.50
CA CYS A 395 -15.60 -16.65 8.03
C CYS A 395 -15.41 -15.20 7.53
N PRO A 396 -16.30 -14.69 6.66
CA PRO A 396 -16.31 -13.30 6.23
C PRO A 396 -16.54 -12.31 7.38
N ILE A 397 -15.97 -11.12 7.26
CA ILE A 397 -16.30 -9.97 8.10
C ILE A 397 -17.18 -9.03 7.28
N VAL A 398 -18.37 -8.70 7.77
CA VAL A 398 -19.25 -7.71 7.15
C VAL A 398 -19.20 -6.43 7.97
N ALA A 399 -18.57 -5.39 7.42
CA ALA A 399 -18.54 -4.08 8.04
C ALA A 399 -19.79 -3.30 7.65
N VAL A 400 -20.63 -3.00 8.64
CA VAL A 400 -21.87 -2.23 8.44
C VAL A 400 -21.54 -0.76 8.73
N CYS A 401 -21.27 -0.02 7.67
CA CYS A 401 -20.73 1.34 7.70
C CYS A 401 -21.82 2.40 7.72
N GLN A 402 -21.58 3.49 8.44
CA GLN A 402 -22.49 4.65 8.47
C GLN A 402 -22.11 5.77 7.47
N SER A 403 -21.00 5.62 6.75
CA SER A 403 -20.55 6.59 5.75
C SER A 403 -19.87 5.89 4.57
N GLU A 404 -20.02 6.47 3.37
CA GLU A 404 -19.34 6.00 2.17
C GLU A 404 -17.82 6.05 2.31
N GLN A 405 -17.30 7.08 3.00
CA GLN A 405 -15.87 7.21 3.23
C GLN A 405 -15.31 6.03 4.04
N THR A 406 -15.97 5.60 5.11
CA THR A 406 -15.55 4.41 5.86
C THR A 406 -15.73 3.13 5.04
N ARG A 407 -16.79 3.06 4.24
CA ARG A 407 -17.03 1.96 3.31
C ARG A 407 -15.85 1.78 2.35
N ARG A 408 -15.41 2.86 1.68
CA ARG A 408 -14.27 2.83 0.77
C ARG A 408 -12.95 2.52 1.47
N LYS A 409 -12.67 3.08 2.64
CA LYS A 409 -11.45 2.74 3.41
C LYS A 409 -11.36 1.26 3.77
N LEU A 410 -12.49 0.65 4.13
CA LEU A 410 -12.52 -0.78 4.44
C LEU A 410 -12.46 -1.69 3.22
N ALA A 411 -12.59 -1.16 2.00
CA ALA A 411 -12.38 -1.93 0.79
C ALA A 411 -10.97 -2.51 0.68
N LEU A 412 -9.97 -1.83 1.27
CA LEU A 412 -8.59 -2.31 1.38
C LEU A 412 -8.31 -3.13 2.66
N CYS A 413 -9.35 -3.51 3.40
CA CYS A 413 -9.19 -4.31 4.61
C CYS A 413 -9.39 -5.80 4.28
N TRP A 414 -8.40 -6.62 4.64
CA TRP A 414 -8.42 -8.07 4.39
C TRP A 414 -9.70 -8.72 4.92
N GLY A 415 -10.35 -9.54 4.11
CA GLY A 415 -11.50 -10.36 4.50
C GLY A 415 -12.76 -9.58 4.86
N VAL A 416 -12.77 -8.25 4.65
CA VAL A 416 -13.91 -7.38 4.95
C VAL A 416 -14.72 -7.11 3.68
N THR A 417 -16.03 -7.29 3.78
CA THR A 417 -17.02 -6.76 2.83
C THR A 417 -17.75 -5.61 3.53
N SER A 418 -17.65 -4.41 2.97
CA SER A 418 -18.23 -3.20 3.59
C SER A 418 -19.53 -2.79 2.90
N ILE A 419 -20.60 -2.65 3.68
CA ILE A 419 -21.94 -2.27 3.22
C ILE A 419 -22.41 -1.01 3.96
N LEU A 420 -23.33 -0.25 3.37
CA LEU A 420 -23.85 0.97 3.97
C LEU A 420 -25.14 0.70 4.75
N SER A 421 -25.29 1.32 5.92
CA SER A 421 -26.54 1.34 6.68
C SER A 421 -26.96 2.75 7.07
N GLY A 422 -28.22 2.90 7.47
CA GLY A 422 -28.68 4.11 8.16
C GLY A 422 -28.08 4.26 9.55
N PHE A 423 -28.35 5.40 10.18
CA PHE A 423 -28.03 5.64 11.59
C PHE A 423 -29.16 5.14 12.50
N VAL A 424 -28.79 4.58 13.64
CA VAL A 424 -29.71 4.18 14.72
C VAL A 424 -29.16 4.59 16.07
N ASP A 425 -30.07 4.76 17.02
CA ASP A 425 -29.84 5.35 18.34
C ASP A 425 -29.88 4.34 19.50
N SER A 426 -30.18 3.07 19.23
CA SER A 426 -30.20 2.02 20.24
C SER A 426 -29.47 0.75 19.80
N THR A 427 -28.91 0.04 20.78
CA THR A 427 -28.12 -1.18 20.57
C THR A 427 -28.93 -2.29 19.91
N ASP A 428 -30.18 -2.48 20.34
CA ASP A 428 -31.05 -3.49 19.73
C ASP A 428 -31.38 -3.16 18.27
N ARG A 429 -31.67 -1.89 17.96
CA ARG A 429 -31.91 -1.45 16.59
C ARG A 429 -30.68 -1.61 15.71
N LEU A 430 -29.48 -1.38 16.27
CA LEU A 430 -28.22 -1.60 15.57
C LEU A 430 -28.05 -3.06 15.16
N PHE A 431 -28.33 -4.00 16.06
CA PHE A 431 -28.22 -5.43 15.75
C PHE A 431 -29.25 -5.88 14.71
N SER A 432 -30.52 -5.53 14.89
CA SER A 432 -31.56 -5.88 13.92
C SER A 432 -31.27 -5.29 12.54
N MET A 433 -30.91 -4.00 12.47
CA MET A 433 -30.53 -3.35 11.22
C MET A 433 -29.31 -4.01 10.57
N SER A 434 -28.30 -4.38 11.34
CA SER A 434 -27.08 -5.01 10.81
C SER A 434 -27.40 -6.34 10.15
N VAL A 435 -28.26 -7.15 10.76
CA VAL A 435 -28.72 -8.42 10.19
C VAL A 435 -29.59 -8.18 8.96
N ASP A 436 -30.55 -7.26 9.03
CA ASP A 436 -31.46 -6.97 7.93
C ASP A 436 -30.73 -6.46 6.68
N VAL A 437 -29.79 -5.52 6.84
CA VAL A 437 -29.01 -4.98 5.73
C VAL A 437 -28.08 -6.05 5.15
N THR A 438 -27.39 -6.81 6.01
CA THR A 438 -26.51 -7.90 5.53
C THR A 438 -27.28 -8.98 4.77
N ARG A 439 -28.50 -9.32 5.20
CA ARG A 439 -29.38 -10.26 4.49
C ARG A 439 -29.86 -9.71 3.15
N LYS A 440 -30.22 -8.41 3.09
CA LYS A 440 -30.62 -7.74 1.83
C LYS A 440 -29.48 -7.72 0.79
N GLU A 441 -28.24 -7.60 1.23
CA GLU A 441 -27.05 -7.68 0.39
C GLU A 441 -26.68 -9.13 0.01
N GLY A 442 -27.44 -10.13 0.47
CA GLY A 442 -27.22 -11.55 0.13
C GLY A 442 -25.99 -12.19 0.77
N LEU A 443 -25.44 -11.57 1.83
CA LEU A 443 -24.22 -12.04 2.49
C LEU A 443 -24.50 -13.05 3.62
N ILE A 444 -25.74 -13.13 4.08
CA ILE A 444 -26.26 -14.11 5.06
C ILE A 444 -27.71 -14.46 4.69
N GLN A 445 -28.20 -15.59 5.18
CA GLN A 445 -29.57 -16.08 4.96
C GLN A 445 -30.25 -16.52 6.27
N GLU A 446 -31.57 -16.71 6.21
CA GLU A 446 -32.35 -17.19 7.35
C GLU A 446 -31.78 -18.51 7.89
N GLY A 447 -31.60 -18.58 9.21
CA GLY A 447 -31.07 -19.76 9.87
C GLY A 447 -29.54 -19.85 9.96
N ASP A 448 -28.80 -18.94 9.32
CA ASP A 448 -27.38 -18.76 9.56
C ASP A 448 -27.10 -18.35 11.01
N ILE A 449 -25.90 -18.65 11.51
CA ILE A 449 -25.40 -18.10 12.77
C ILE A 449 -24.48 -16.93 12.46
N VAL A 450 -24.71 -15.79 13.12
CA VAL A 450 -23.85 -14.61 13.01
C VAL A 450 -23.32 -14.19 14.38
N VAL A 451 -22.09 -13.68 14.38
CA VAL A 451 -21.51 -13.01 15.55
C VAL A 451 -21.46 -11.52 15.26
N ILE A 452 -22.08 -10.72 16.11
CA ILE A 452 -22.12 -9.26 15.99
C ILE A 452 -21.21 -8.67 17.07
N THR A 453 -20.32 -7.76 16.69
CA THR A 453 -19.46 -7.05 17.64
C THR A 453 -19.45 -5.56 17.36
N ALA A 454 -19.60 -4.76 18.42
CA ALA A 454 -19.76 -3.31 18.31
C ALA A 454 -19.15 -2.56 19.51
N GLY A 455 -18.98 -1.25 19.35
CA GLY A 455 -18.68 -0.31 20.43
C GLY A 455 -19.94 0.38 20.92
N VAL A 456 -20.18 0.34 22.23
CA VAL A 456 -21.25 1.10 22.90
C VAL A 456 -20.66 2.08 23.93
N PRO A 457 -21.23 3.30 24.09
CA PRO A 457 -22.46 3.81 23.48
C PRO A 457 -22.34 4.11 21.98
N ILE A 458 -23.43 3.90 21.24
CA ILE A 458 -23.51 4.17 19.80
C ILE A 458 -23.23 5.65 19.55
N GLY A 459 -22.58 5.96 18.43
CA GLY A 459 -22.23 7.34 18.09
C GLY A 459 -20.82 7.75 18.51
N LYS A 460 -20.16 6.96 19.37
CA LYS A 460 -18.76 7.20 19.77
C LYS A 460 -17.83 6.18 19.13
N SER A 461 -16.87 6.69 18.36
CA SER A 461 -15.79 5.89 17.78
C SER A 461 -14.72 5.55 18.83
N GLY A 462 -13.99 4.44 18.62
CA GLY A 462 -12.71 4.17 19.29
C GLY A 462 -12.65 2.98 20.25
N THR A 463 -13.77 2.35 20.60
CA THR A 463 -13.76 1.12 21.44
C THR A 463 -14.68 0.04 20.88
N THR A 464 -14.37 -1.22 21.16
CA THR A 464 -15.25 -2.37 20.92
C THR A 464 -15.39 -3.12 22.24
N ASN A 465 -16.61 -3.23 22.75
CA ASN A 465 -16.88 -3.68 24.13
C ASN A 465 -18.10 -4.62 24.24
N LEU A 466 -18.69 -5.03 23.13
CA LEU A 466 -19.89 -5.87 23.12
C LEU A 466 -19.82 -6.94 22.04
N ILE A 467 -20.22 -8.16 22.40
CA ILE A 467 -20.40 -9.30 21.48
C ILE A 467 -21.81 -9.88 21.65
N LYS A 468 -22.44 -10.25 20.54
CA LYS A 468 -23.70 -10.99 20.50
C LYS A 468 -23.63 -12.10 19.45
N ALA A 469 -23.93 -13.33 19.82
CA ALA A 469 -24.21 -14.39 18.85
C ALA A 469 -25.73 -14.54 18.69
N GLN A 470 -26.21 -14.69 17.46
CA GLN A 470 -27.61 -14.99 17.20
C GLN A 470 -27.79 -15.81 15.92
N LYS A 471 -28.91 -16.51 15.86
CA LYS A 471 -29.43 -17.09 14.62
C LYS A 471 -30.17 -15.98 13.85
N VAL A 472 -29.95 -15.88 12.54
CA VAL A 472 -30.62 -14.94 11.63
C VAL A 472 -32.09 -15.26 11.54
#